data_AF-A0A352MVT3-F1
#
_entry.id   AF-A0A352MVT3-F1
#
_cell.length_a   1.000
_cell.length_b   1.000
_cell.length_c   1.000
_cell.angle_alpha   90.00
_cell.angle_beta   90.00
_cell.angle_gamma   90.00
#
_symmetry.space_group_name_H-M   'P 1'
#
loop_
_entity.id
_entity.type
_entity.pdbx_description
1 polymer ?
#
loop_
_entity_poly.entity_id
_entity_poly.type
_entity_poly.pdbx_seq_one_letter_code
_entity_poly.pdbx_strand_id
1 'polypeptide(L)'
;MGGNNPWPIATLWMAMYYSKTGNKKKFLECFDFVVNSCTEHGFLAEQVDNNTLKSNWVIGLGWSHAMFIIALDWLDKIYTNDELYVEKI
;
A
#
# COMPACT_ATOMS: atom_id res chain seq x y z
N MET A 1 -21.74 -15.30 0.16
CA MET A 1 -20.79 -14.76 -0.84
C MET A 1 -19.58 -14.24 -0.06
N GLY A 2 -18.40 -14.78 -0.30
CA GLY A 2 -17.14 -14.27 0.25
C GLY A 2 -16.71 -13.02 -0.54
N GLY A 3 -15.96 -12.12 0.11
CA GLY A 3 -15.59 -10.81 -0.45
C GLY A 3 -15.58 -9.66 0.55
N ASN A 4 -15.75 -9.93 1.84
CA ASN A 4 -15.78 -8.88 2.86
C ASN A 4 -14.38 -8.38 3.26
N ASN A 5 -13.32 -9.04 2.83
CA ASN A 5 -11.96 -8.76 3.29
C ASN A 5 -11.24 -7.77 2.36
N PRO A 6 -10.45 -6.83 2.90
CA PRO A 6 -9.58 -5.96 2.11
C PRO A 6 -8.56 -6.76 1.30
N TRP A 7 -8.22 -6.25 0.12
CA TRP A 7 -7.19 -6.82 -0.76
C TRP A 7 -5.99 -5.87 -0.78
N PRO A 8 -4.77 -6.32 -0.46
CA PRO A 8 -3.58 -5.47 -0.51
C PRO A 8 -3.40 -4.78 -1.87
N ILE A 9 -3.62 -5.51 -2.98
CA ILE A 9 -3.58 -4.95 -4.33
C ILE A 9 -4.55 -3.77 -4.53
N ALA A 10 -5.82 -3.93 -4.12
CA ALA A 10 -6.82 -2.88 -4.28
C ALA A 10 -6.52 -1.68 -3.35
N THR A 11 -6.01 -1.94 -2.15
CA THR A 11 -5.57 -0.87 -1.24
C THR A 11 -4.38 -0.09 -1.81
N LEU A 12 -3.44 -0.75 -2.49
CA LEU A 12 -2.32 -0.08 -3.18
C LEU A 12 -2.80 0.74 -4.38
N TRP A 13 -3.83 0.30 -5.11
CA TRP A 13 -4.48 1.13 -6.13
C TRP A 13 -5.09 2.40 -5.54
N MET A 14 -5.72 2.30 -4.37
CA MET A 14 -6.22 3.47 -3.65
C MET A 14 -5.09 4.39 -3.20
N ALA A 15 -3.97 3.84 -2.71
CA ALA A 15 -2.78 4.65 -2.38
C ALA A 15 -2.35 5.47 -3.59
N MET A 16 -2.13 4.83 -4.75
CA MET A 16 -1.76 5.51 -5.99
C MET A 16 -2.78 6.58 -6.42
N TYR A 17 -4.08 6.30 -6.34
CA TYR A 17 -5.11 7.31 -6.59
C TYR A 17 -4.95 8.54 -5.69
N TYR A 18 -4.69 8.33 -4.40
CA TYR A 18 -4.46 9.43 -3.46
C TYR A 18 -3.18 10.21 -3.75
N SER A 19 -2.10 9.56 -4.22
CA SER A 19 -0.92 10.27 -4.73
C SER A 19 -1.27 11.17 -5.93
N LYS A 20 -2.04 10.67 -6.91
CA LYS A 20 -2.44 11.46 -8.09
C LYS A 20 -3.33 12.65 -7.77
N THR A 21 -4.09 12.57 -6.68
CA THR A 21 -4.96 13.67 -6.21
C THR A 21 -4.27 14.60 -5.21
N GLY A 22 -2.97 14.41 -4.93
CA GLY A 22 -2.20 15.23 -4.00
C GLY A 22 -2.50 14.95 -2.52
N ASN A 23 -3.21 13.87 -2.20
CA ASN A 23 -3.55 13.50 -0.82
C ASN A 23 -2.51 12.55 -0.21
N LYS A 24 -1.35 13.10 0.16
CA LYS A 24 -0.24 12.35 0.78
C LYS A 24 -0.66 11.56 2.03
N LYS A 25 -1.51 12.16 2.88
CA LYS A 25 -1.97 11.50 4.10
C LYS A 25 -2.73 10.20 3.80
N LYS A 26 -3.68 10.24 2.87
CA LYS A 26 -4.46 9.06 2.47
C LYS A 26 -3.62 8.02 1.72
N PHE A 27 -2.61 8.46 0.96
CA PHE A 27 -1.62 7.53 0.40
C PHE A 27 -0.97 6.70 1.51
N LEU A 28 -0.44 7.37 2.55
CA LEU A 28 0.27 6.73 3.65
C LEU A 28 -0.65 5.79 4.44
N GLU A 29 -1.89 6.20 4.75
CA GLU A 29 -2.86 5.34 5.42
C GLU A 29 -3.09 4.00 4.67
N CYS A 30 -3.22 4.06 3.34
CA CYS A 30 -3.36 2.86 2.51
C CYS A 30 -2.07 2.03 2.46
N PHE A 31 -0.92 2.68 2.31
CA PHE A 31 0.37 2.01 2.20
C PHE A 31 0.74 1.29 3.52
N ASP A 32 0.56 1.98 4.66
CA ASP A 32 0.83 1.44 5.99
C ASP A 32 -0.10 0.28 6.34
N PHE A 33 -1.37 0.34 5.93
CA PHE A 33 -2.27 -0.81 6.09
C PHE A 33 -1.70 -2.06 5.42
N VAL A 34 -1.18 -1.93 4.21
CA VAL A 34 -0.62 -3.05 3.44
C VAL A 34 0.65 -3.58 4.12
N VAL A 35 1.58 -2.70 4.50
CA VAL A 35 2.81 -3.08 5.22
C VAL A 35 2.48 -3.81 6.52
N ASN A 36 1.56 -3.29 7.32
CA ASN A 36 1.23 -3.86 8.64
C ASN A 36 0.43 -5.17 8.57
N SER A 37 -0.17 -5.47 7.41
CA SER A 37 -0.92 -6.70 7.15
C SER A 37 -0.05 -7.88 6.69
N CYS A 38 1.22 -7.65 6.35
CA CYS A 38 2.11 -8.69 5.84
C CYS A 38 2.34 -9.79 6.88
N THR A 39 2.75 -10.96 6.39
CA THR A 39 3.26 -12.04 7.25
C THR A 39 4.53 -11.60 7.99
N GLU A 40 4.95 -12.38 8.99
CA GLU A 40 6.22 -12.14 9.70
C GLU A 40 7.46 -12.16 8.79
N HIS A 41 7.36 -12.81 7.62
CA HIS A 41 8.42 -12.86 6.61
C HIS A 41 8.28 -11.80 5.51
N GLY A 42 7.32 -10.87 5.64
CA GLY A 42 7.11 -9.77 4.68
C GLY A 42 6.27 -10.11 3.46
N PHE A 43 5.72 -11.34 3.36
CA PHE A 43 4.84 -11.69 2.25
C PHE A 43 3.49 -11.00 2.34
N LEU A 44 3.05 -10.43 1.22
CA LEU A 44 1.70 -9.92 1.02
C LEU A 44 0.77 -11.03 0.53
N ALA A 45 -0.41 -11.09 1.15
CA ALA A 45 -1.45 -12.03 0.79
C ALA A 45 -2.40 -11.50 -0.29
N GLU A 46 -3.31 -12.36 -0.75
CA GLU A 46 -4.47 -11.97 -1.56
C GLU A 46 -5.44 -11.09 -0.75
N GLN A 47 -5.70 -11.46 0.50
CA GLN A 47 -6.67 -10.79 1.37
C GLN A 47 -6.09 -10.53 2.75
N VAL A 48 -6.71 -9.59 3.47
CA VAL A 48 -6.46 -9.30 4.88
C VAL A 48 -7.72 -9.63 5.67
N ASP A 49 -7.59 -10.42 6.73
CA ASP A 49 -8.72 -10.72 7.61
C ASP A 49 -9.17 -9.45 8.38
N ASN A 50 -10.46 -9.11 8.34
CA ASN A 50 -10.99 -7.91 8.98
C ASN A 50 -10.87 -7.88 10.50
N ASN A 51 -10.90 -9.05 11.15
CA ASN A 51 -10.93 -9.10 12.61
C ASN A 51 -9.52 -8.98 13.19
N THR A 52 -8.55 -9.60 12.51
CA THR A 52 -7.16 -9.69 12.97
C THR A 52 -6.23 -8.68 12.29
N LEU A 53 -6.64 -8.12 11.14
CA LEU A 53 -5.83 -7.28 10.27
C LEU A 53 -4.54 -7.98 9.78
N LYS A 54 -4.58 -9.30 9.66
CA LYS A 54 -3.46 -10.13 9.19
C LYS A 54 -3.75 -10.79 7.86
N SER A 55 -2.66 -11.14 7.17
CA SER A 55 -2.67 -11.88 5.90
C SER A 55 -3.60 -13.10 5.96
N ASN A 56 -4.44 -13.27 4.95
CA ASN A 56 -5.38 -14.37 4.81
C ASN A 56 -5.44 -14.84 3.34
N TRP A 57 -5.85 -16.09 3.11
CA TRP A 57 -5.89 -16.74 1.79
C TRP A 57 -4.50 -16.96 1.18
N VAL A 58 -4.33 -16.77 -0.13
CA VAL A 58 -3.06 -17.03 -0.84
C VAL A 58 -1.97 -16.10 -0.29
N ILE A 59 -0.89 -16.67 0.24
CA ILE A 59 0.29 -15.94 0.72
C ILE A 59 1.33 -15.85 -0.40
N GLY A 60 1.98 -14.70 -0.53
CA GLY A 60 2.99 -14.51 -1.58
C GLY A 60 2.36 -14.15 -2.93
N LEU A 61 1.22 -13.45 -2.96
CA LEU A 61 0.55 -13.11 -4.21
C LEU A 61 1.43 -12.17 -5.03
N GLY A 62 1.96 -12.65 -6.17
CA GLY A 62 2.92 -11.90 -6.98
C GLY A 62 2.40 -10.53 -7.43
N TRP A 63 1.10 -10.41 -7.71
CA TRP A 63 0.52 -9.14 -8.12
C TRP A 63 0.49 -8.10 -6.99
N SER A 64 0.15 -8.49 -5.75
CA SER A 64 0.25 -7.60 -4.60
C SER A 64 1.68 -7.08 -4.41
N HIS A 65 2.70 -7.94 -4.59
CA HIS A 65 4.10 -7.54 -4.48
C HIS A 65 4.53 -6.60 -5.62
N ALA A 66 4.12 -6.88 -6.85
CA ALA A 66 4.39 -5.99 -7.99
C ALA A 66 3.79 -4.60 -7.76
N MET A 67 2.56 -4.53 -7.26
CA MET A 67 1.94 -3.25 -6.93
C MET A 67 2.62 -2.53 -5.77
N PHE A 68 3.14 -3.28 -4.78
CA PHE A 68 3.87 -2.71 -3.66
C PHE A 68 5.13 -1.98 -4.12
N ILE A 69 5.91 -2.60 -5.03
CA ILE A 69 7.11 -1.99 -5.60
C ILE A 69 6.77 -0.68 -6.34
N ILE A 70 5.68 -0.68 -7.12
CA ILE A 70 5.23 0.52 -7.85
C ILE A 70 4.81 1.63 -6.87
N ALA A 71 4.02 1.29 -5.85
CA ALA A 71 3.61 2.26 -4.84
C ALA A 71 4.80 2.81 -4.06
N LEU A 72 5.81 1.98 -3.78
CA LEU A 72 7.05 2.41 -3.11
C LEU A 72 7.84 3.44 -3.96
N ASP A 73 7.95 3.23 -5.27
CA ASP A 73 8.54 4.23 -6.19
C ASP A 73 7.76 5.56 -6.17
N TRP A 74 6.44 5.52 -6.01
CA TRP A 74 5.64 6.75 -5.90
C TRP A 74 5.81 7.43 -4.54
N LEU A 75 5.98 6.65 -3.47
CA LEU A 75 6.28 7.16 -2.14
C LEU A 75 7.62 7.90 -2.13
N ASP A 76 8.66 7.31 -2.72
CA ASP A 76 9.98 7.92 -2.87
C ASP A 76 9.87 9.28 -3.58
N LYS A 77 9.19 9.31 -4.73
CA LYS A 77 8.93 10.56 -5.48
C LYS A 77 8.15 11.60 -4.69
N ILE A 78 7.22 11.20 -3.81
CA ILE A 78 6.51 12.16 -2.95
C ILE A 78 7.50 12.88 -2.03
N TYR A 79 8.45 12.16 -1.41
CA TYR A 79 9.42 12.76 -0.50
C TYR A 79 10.54 13.52 -1.23
N THR A 80 11.05 13.02 -2.35
CA THR A 80 12.04 13.76 -3.15
C THR A 80 11.49 15.09 -3.65
N ASN A 81 10.21 15.13 -4.06
CA ASN A 81 9.59 16.40 -4.46
C ASN A 81 9.45 17.36 -3.28
N ASP A 82 9.08 16.88 -2.09
CA ASP A 82 9.01 17.72 -0.89
C ASP A 82 10.37 18.35 -0.54
N GLU A 83 11.48 17.60 -0.65
CA GLU A 83 12.84 18.13 -0.46
C GLU A 83 13.18 19.22 -1.48
N LEU A 84 12.86 19.02 -2.76
CA LEU A 84 13.06 20.01 -3.82
C LEU A 84 12.19 21.28 -3.65
N TYR A 85 11.05 21.20 -2.95
CA TYR A 85 10.27 22.38 -2.57
C TYR A 85 10.93 23.16 -1.42
N VAL A 86 11.53 22.46 -0.45
CA VAL A 86 12.24 23.09 0.67
C VAL A 86 13.52 23.79 0.21
N GLU A 87 14.28 23.21 -0.73
CA GLU A 87 15.51 23.81 -1.27
C GLU A 87 15.26 25.05 -2.16
N LYS A 88 14.02 25.31 -2.57
CA LYS A 88 13.66 26.46 -3.43
C LYS A 88 13.19 27.71 -2.67
N ILE A 89 13.13 27.65 -1.33
CA ILE A 89 12.75 28.77 -0.44
C ILE A 89 14.02 29.37 0.18
#